data_AF-A0A7S2QLS9-F1
#
_entry.id   AF-A0A7S2QLS9-F1
#
_cell.length_a   1.000
_cell.length_b   1.000
_cell.length_c   1.000
_cell.angle_alpha   90.00
_cell.angle_beta   90.00
_cell.angle_gamma   90.00
#
_symmetry.space_group_name_H-M   'P 1'
#
loop_
_entity.id
_entity.type
_entity.pdbx_description
1 polymer ?
#
loop_
_entity_poly.entity_id
_entity_poly.type
_entity_poly.pdbx_seq_one_letter_code
_entity_poly.pdbx_strand_id
1 'polypeptide(L)'
;VLPALESSRRFAGAYRDRVFRAKFSSLRPADLRAAMDSLGVPDENQALSVDARAEIDLRLGIAFTRFQTQYFKRHFGAQLGSIVKTVSYGPCQLPTLWFCVHRHCQVQDFKPKP
;
A
#
# COMPACT_ATOMS: atom_id res chain seq x y z
N VAL A 1 17.36 -19.40 -29.89
CA VAL A 1 16.41 -19.74 -28.80
C VAL A 1 16.84 -18.92 -27.60
N LEU A 2 15.93 -18.27 -26.85
CA LEU A 2 16.34 -17.51 -25.66
C LEU A 2 17.05 -18.48 -24.70
N PRO A 3 18.24 -18.15 -24.15
CA PRO A 3 18.95 -19.01 -23.19
C PRO A 3 18.08 -19.39 -21.97
N ALA A 4 17.06 -18.58 -21.68
CA ALA A 4 16.02 -18.83 -20.69
C ALA A 4 15.10 -20.05 -20.96
N LEU A 5 15.00 -20.48 -22.22
CA LEU A 5 14.20 -21.63 -22.67
C LEU A 5 15.04 -22.90 -22.81
N GLU A 6 16.36 -22.81 -22.66
CA GLU A 6 17.22 -23.98 -22.59
C GLU A 6 17.05 -24.62 -21.21
N SER A 7 16.48 -25.83 -21.21
CA SER A 7 15.97 -26.63 -20.10
C SER A 7 17.00 -27.06 -19.04
N SER A 8 18.12 -26.35 -18.91
CA SER A 8 19.26 -26.74 -18.07
C SER A 8 19.40 -25.91 -16.78
N ARG A 9 18.76 -24.74 -16.66
CA ARG A 9 18.79 -23.97 -15.41
C ARG A 9 17.65 -24.39 -14.48
N ARG A 10 17.92 -25.31 -13.55
CA ARG A 10 17.05 -25.58 -12.40
C ARG A 10 17.15 -24.41 -11.43
N PHE A 11 16.12 -23.58 -11.37
CA PHE A 11 16.03 -22.53 -10.37
C PHE A 11 15.22 -23.05 -9.18
N ALA A 12 15.88 -23.27 -8.05
CA ALA A 12 15.21 -23.63 -6.81
C ALA A 12 14.14 -22.57 -6.48
N GLY A 13 12.87 -22.99 -6.41
CA GLY A 13 11.72 -22.11 -6.14
C GLY A 13 10.95 -21.61 -7.37
N ALA A 14 11.33 -21.99 -8.60
CA ALA A 14 10.55 -21.64 -9.79
C ALA A 14 9.25 -22.45 -9.85
N TYR A 15 8.09 -21.78 -10.00
CA TYR A 15 6.81 -22.48 -10.16
C TYR A 15 6.82 -23.34 -11.43
N ARG A 16 6.78 -24.66 -11.26
CA ARG A 16 6.84 -25.68 -12.31
C ARG A 16 8.03 -25.54 -13.27
N ASP A 17 9.12 -24.92 -12.84
CA ASP A 17 10.30 -24.60 -13.67
C ASP A 17 9.98 -23.84 -14.98
N ARG A 18 8.84 -23.13 -15.02
CA ARG A 18 8.35 -22.41 -16.22
C ARG A 18 8.11 -20.92 -15.99
N VAL A 19 8.14 -20.48 -14.73
CA VAL A 19 7.87 -19.09 -14.36
C VAL A 19 9.16 -18.45 -13.86
N PHE A 20 9.55 -17.37 -14.54
CA PHE A 20 10.76 -16.61 -14.24
C PHE A 20 10.46 -15.12 -14.08
N ARG A 21 11.33 -14.41 -13.36
CA ARG A 21 11.24 -12.97 -13.14
C ARG A 21 12.50 -12.27 -13.62
N ALA A 22 12.37 -11.47 -14.67
CA ALA A 22 13.36 -10.48 -15.03
C ALA A 22 13.35 -9.34 -14.00
N LYS A 23 14.54 -8.88 -13.57
CA LYS A 23 14.71 -7.75 -12.66
C LYS A 23 15.52 -6.67 -13.37
N PHE A 24 14.96 -5.47 -13.50
CA PHE A 24 15.59 -4.32 -14.12
C PHE A 24 15.14 -3.04 -13.40
N SER A 25 15.95 -1.98 -13.50
CA SER A 25 15.67 -0.67 -12.89
C SER A 25 15.61 0.47 -13.90
N SER A 26 15.84 0.18 -15.18
CA SER A 26 15.68 1.13 -16.28
C SER A 26 15.21 0.43 -17.56
N LEU A 27 14.68 1.20 -18.51
CA LEU A 27 14.25 0.72 -19.83
C LEU A 27 15.34 0.82 -20.90
N ARG A 28 16.61 1.02 -20.49
CA ARG A 28 17.71 1.07 -21.45
C ARG A 28 17.93 -0.32 -22.08
N PRO A 29 18.21 -0.41 -23.39
CA PRO A 29 18.37 -1.70 -24.07
C PRO A 29 19.42 -2.62 -23.44
N ALA A 30 20.50 -2.06 -22.88
CA ALA A 30 21.55 -2.83 -22.21
C ALA A 30 21.04 -3.52 -20.92
N ASP A 31 20.29 -2.78 -20.08
CA ASP A 31 19.77 -3.29 -18.81
C ASP A 31 18.71 -4.37 -19.03
N LEU A 32 17.88 -4.22 -20.07
CA LEU A 32 16.87 -5.21 -20.43
C LEU A 32 17.50 -6.50 -20.96
N ARG A 33 18.55 -6.41 -21.80
CA ARG A 33 19.29 -7.60 -22.25
C ARG A 33 19.93 -8.34 -21.08
N ALA A 34 20.62 -7.61 -20.20
CA ALA A 34 21.21 -8.19 -19.00
C ALA A 34 20.17 -8.89 -18.13
N ALA A 35 19.00 -8.27 -17.90
CA ALA A 35 17.92 -8.87 -17.12
C ALA A 35 17.33 -10.14 -17.75
N MET A 36 17.30 -10.23 -19.09
CA MET A 36 16.86 -11.43 -19.82
C MET A 36 17.90 -12.56 -19.78
N ASP A 37 19.19 -12.22 -19.71
CA ASP A 37 20.28 -13.20 -19.60
C ASP A 37 20.42 -13.75 -18.16
N SER A 38 19.99 -12.96 -17.15
CA SER A 38 20.03 -13.29 -15.73
C SER A 38 18.63 -13.38 -15.09
N LEU A 39 17.77 -14.25 -15.61
CA LEU A 39 16.47 -14.50 -15.00
C LEU A 39 16.58 -15.10 -13.59
N GLY A 40 15.70 -14.66 -12.69
CA GLY A 40 15.52 -15.27 -11.37
C GLY A 40 14.12 -15.82 -11.18
N VAL A 41 13.76 -16.10 -9.93
CA VAL A 41 12.40 -16.52 -9.53
C VAL A 41 11.65 -15.36 -8.87
N PRO A 42 10.31 -15.32 -8.95
CA PRO A 42 9.49 -14.41 -8.15
C PRO A 42 9.75 -14.61 -6.65
N ASP A 43 9.71 -13.52 -5.88
CA ASP A 43 9.86 -13.56 -4.42
C ASP A 43 8.47 -13.61 -3.77
N GLU A 44 8.11 -14.76 -3.22
CA GLU A 44 6.80 -15.00 -2.59
C GLU A 44 6.64 -14.22 -1.28
N ASN A 45 7.72 -14.04 -0.50
CA ASN A 45 7.65 -13.30 0.77
C ASN A 45 7.30 -11.83 0.55
N GLN A 46 7.84 -11.23 -0.53
CA GLN A 46 7.46 -9.88 -0.92
C GLN A 46 5.98 -9.78 -1.31
N ALA A 47 5.46 -10.76 -2.05
CA ALA A 47 4.04 -10.80 -2.39
C ALA A 47 3.17 -10.94 -1.14
N LEU A 48 3.48 -11.90 -0.25
CA LEU A 48 2.77 -12.11 1.01
C LEU A 48 2.78 -10.87 1.91
N SER A 49 3.85 -10.08 1.90
CA SER A 49 3.90 -8.81 2.66
C SER A 49 2.89 -7.77 2.14
N VAL A 50 2.65 -7.74 0.82
CA VAL A 50 1.66 -6.86 0.21
C VAL A 50 0.25 -7.33 0.55
N ASP A 51 0.01 -8.65 0.50
CA ASP A 51 -1.28 -9.25 0.87
C ASP A 51 -1.62 -8.99 2.33
N ALA A 52 -0.67 -9.18 3.24
CA ALA A 52 -0.83 -8.89 4.66
C ALA A 52 -1.22 -7.43 4.89
N ARG A 53 -0.54 -6.49 4.21
CA ARG A 53 -0.87 -5.06 4.33
C ARG A 53 -2.27 -4.75 3.78
N ALA A 54 -2.62 -5.30 2.62
CA ALA A 54 -3.94 -5.11 2.03
C ALA A 54 -5.05 -5.62 2.97
N GLU A 55 -4.84 -6.78 3.60
CA GLU A 55 -5.78 -7.35 4.55
C GLU A 55 -5.91 -6.50 5.83
N ILE A 56 -4.79 -6.04 6.40
CA ILE A 56 -4.79 -5.17 7.59
C ILE A 56 -5.53 -3.87 7.30
N ASP A 57 -5.20 -3.20 6.19
CA ASP A 57 -5.82 -1.94 5.79
C ASP A 57 -7.33 -2.11 5.57
N LEU A 58 -7.74 -3.21 4.91
CA LEU A 58 -9.16 -3.51 4.66
C LEU A 58 -9.93 -3.80 5.96
N ARG A 59 -9.41 -4.71 6.79
CA ARG A 59 -10.09 -5.16 8.02
C ARG A 59 -10.25 -4.00 9.01
N LEU A 60 -9.16 -3.29 9.30
CA LEU A 60 -9.20 -2.15 10.22
C LEU A 60 -9.99 -0.99 9.60
N GLY A 61 -9.74 -0.68 8.32
CA GLY A 61 -10.42 0.40 7.62
C GLY A 61 -11.94 0.22 7.62
N ILE A 62 -12.44 -0.94 7.23
CA ILE A 62 -13.88 -1.22 7.20
C ILE A 62 -14.49 -1.23 8.60
N ALA A 63 -13.84 -1.90 9.57
CA ALA A 63 -14.38 -2.02 10.93
C ALA A 63 -14.62 -0.65 11.57
N PHE A 64 -13.59 0.20 11.59
CA PHE A 64 -13.69 1.53 12.20
C PHE A 64 -14.52 2.51 11.36
N THR A 65 -14.39 2.50 10.03
CA THR A 65 -15.20 3.36 9.15
C THR A 65 -16.68 3.08 9.33
N ARG A 66 -17.10 1.80 9.34
CA ARG A 66 -18.50 1.43 9.53
C ARG A 66 -19.01 1.82 10.90
N PHE A 67 -18.24 1.50 11.95
CA PHE A 67 -18.59 1.84 13.32
C PHE A 67 -18.77 3.35 13.49
N GLN A 68 -17.78 4.16 13.13
CA GLN A 68 -17.81 5.61 13.27
C GLN A 68 -18.93 6.22 12.43
N THR A 69 -19.06 5.81 11.18
CA THR A 69 -20.11 6.33 10.29
C THR A 69 -21.50 6.06 10.86
N GLN A 70 -21.78 4.85 11.35
CA GLN A 70 -23.09 4.53 11.95
C GLN A 70 -23.31 5.29 13.26
N TYR A 71 -22.29 5.34 14.12
CA TYR A 71 -22.35 6.07 15.38
C TYR A 71 -22.66 7.56 15.17
N PHE A 72 -21.89 8.25 14.34
CA PHE A 72 -22.08 9.68 14.10
C PHE A 72 -23.40 9.99 13.39
N LYS A 73 -23.82 9.16 12.43
CA LYS A 73 -25.13 9.32 11.79
C LYS A 73 -26.27 9.19 12.79
N ARG A 74 -26.21 8.22 13.70
CA ARG A 74 -27.25 8.00 14.71
C ARG A 74 -27.32 9.12 15.74
N HIS A 75 -26.18 9.60 16.23
CA HIS A 75 -26.13 10.55 17.33
C HIS A 75 -26.19 12.02 16.89
N PHE A 76 -25.68 12.33 15.71
CA PHE A 76 -25.52 13.71 15.23
C PHE A 76 -26.08 13.94 13.83
N GLY A 77 -26.84 12.98 13.28
CA GLY A 77 -27.35 13.04 11.90
C GLY A 77 -28.24 14.26 11.61
N ALA A 78 -28.99 14.74 12.61
CA ALA A 78 -29.80 15.95 12.47
C ALA A 78 -28.96 17.24 12.34
N GLN A 79 -27.77 17.29 12.95
CA GLN A 79 -26.87 18.45 12.97
C GLN A 79 -25.85 18.41 11.83
N LEU A 80 -25.34 17.22 11.49
CA LEU A 80 -24.39 17.03 10.39
C LEU A 80 -25.07 17.00 9.00
N GLY A 81 -26.39 16.85 8.95
CA GLY A 81 -27.18 16.85 7.72
C GLY A 81 -26.69 15.85 6.66
N SER A 82 -27.01 16.11 5.38
CA SER A 82 -26.57 15.31 4.22
C SER A 82 -25.07 15.48 3.87
N ILE A 83 -24.33 16.28 4.65
CA ILE A 83 -22.97 16.72 4.33
C ILE A 83 -21.95 15.60 4.60
N VAL A 84 -22.08 14.90 5.72
CA VAL A 84 -21.15 13.81 6.09
C VAL A 84 -21.75 12.45 5.76
N LYS A 85 -21.49 12.00 4.54
CA LYS A 85 -21.96 10.69 4.05
C LYS A 85 -21.20 9.53 4.69
N THR A 86 -19.92 9.71 5.01
CA THR A 86 -19.04 8.67 5.58
C THR A 86 -17.96 9.31 6.43
N VAL A 87 -17.68 8.73 7.60
CA VAL A 87 -16.50 9.03 8.41
C VAL A 87 -15.53 7.87 8.25
N SER A 88 -14.47 8.09 7.48
CA SER A 88 -13.49 7.05 7.13
C SER A 88 -12.32 7.00 8.11
N TYR A 89 -11.87 5.78 8.37
CA TYR A 89 -10.67 5.48 9.14
C TYR A 89 -9.70 4.68 8.27
N GLY A 90 -8.41 5.01 8.37
CA GLY A 90 -7.34 4.19 7.82
C GLY A 90 -6.12 4.23 8.76
N PRO A 91 -5.43 3.10 8.98
CA PRO A 91 -4.33 3.01 9.95
C PRO A 91 -3.17 3.96 9.60
N CYS A 92 -2.92 4.24 8.32
CA CYS A 92 -1.94 5.25 7.87
C CYS A 92 -2.56 6.66 7.67
N GLN A 93 -3.84 6.73 7.31
CA GLN A 93 -4.54 7.99 7.05
C GLN A 93 -4.68 8.84 8.33
N LEU A 94 -4.99 8.20 9.47
CA LEU A 94 -5.23 8.91 10.72
C LEU A 94 -3.97 9.59 11.28
N PRO A 95 -2.80 8.93 11.38
CA PRO A 95 -1.55 9.62 11.75
C PRO A 95 -1.16 10.71 10.76
N THR A 96 -1.44 10.53 9.46
CA THR A 96 -1.16 11.55 8.45
C THR A 96 -1.97 12.82 8.70
N LEU A 97 -3.28 12.67 8.97
CA LEU A 97 -4.14 13.80 9.33
C LEU A 97 -3.70 14.44 10.65
N TRP A 98 -3.25 13.63 11.61
CA TRP A 98 -2.76 14.13 12.89
C TRP A 98 -1.63 15.15 12.72
N PHE A 99 -0.68 14.95 11.79
CA PHE A 99 0.38 15.95 11.56
C PHE A 99 -0.17 17.31 11.11
N CYS A 100 -1.16 17.32 10.23
CA CYS A 100 -1.81 18.55 9.77
C CYS A 100 -2.55 19.26 10.92
N VAL A 101 -3.34 18.51 11.69
CA VAL A 101 -4.11 19.04 12.82
C VAL A 101 -3.18 19.52 13.92
N HIS A 102 -2.12 18.76 14.23
CA HIS A 102 -1.13 19.13 15.23
C HIS A 102 -0.46 20.46 14.89
N ARG A 103 -0.02 20.62 13.62
CA ARG A 103 0.56 21.88 13.17
C ARG A 103 -0.45 23.02 13.22
N HIS A 104 -1.70 22.76 12.86
CA HIS A 104 -2.78 23.76 12.94
C HIS A 104 -2.96 24.25 14.39
N CYS A 105 -3.07 23.34 15.36
CA CYS A 105 -3.16 23.69 16.77
C CYS A 105 -1.97 24.54 17.24
N GLN A 106 -0.73 24.17 16.87
CA GLN A 106 0.45 24.97 17.20
C GLN A 106 0.39 26.40 16.63
N VAL A 107 -0.17 26.58 15.43
CA VAL A 107 -0.36 27.94 14.86
C VAL A 107 -1.40 28.72 15.66
N GLN A 108 -2.53 28.08 16.01
CA GLN A 108 -3.61 28.74 16.76
C GLN A 108 -3.15 29.14 18.18
N ASP A 109 -2.37 28.29 18.83
CA ASP A 109 -1.87 28.51 20.19
C ASP A 109 -0.64 29.42 20.25
N PHE A 110 -0.07 29.78 19.10
CA PHE A 110 1.12 30.62 19.02
C PHE A 110 0.83 32.04 19.51
N LYS A 111 1.58 32.48 20.52
CA LYS A 111 1.57 33.88 20.99
C LYS A 111 2.82 34.59 20.48
N PRO A 112 2.70 35.50 19.49
CA PRO A 112 3.84 36.25 18.97
C PRO A 112 4.54 37.03 20.07
N LYS A 113 5.88 37.04 20.03
CA LYS A 113 6.69 37.93 20.85
C LYS A 113 7.25 39.05 19.96
N PRO A 114 7.36 40.29 20.47
CA PRO A 114 7.97 41.41 19.74
C PRO A 114 9.44 41.15 19.39
#